data_AF-A0A415ZPG5-F1
#
_entry.id   AF-A0A415ZPG5-F1
#
_cell.length_a   1.000
_cell.length_b   1.000
_cell.length_c   1.000
_cell.angle_alpha   90.00
_cell.angle_beta   90.00
_cell.angle_gamma   90.00
#
_symmetry.space_group_name_H-M   'P 1'
#
loop_
_entity.id
_entity.type
_entity.pdbx_description
1 polymer ?
#
loop_
_entity_poly.entity_id
_entity_poly.type
_entity_poly.pdbx_seq_one_letter_code
_entity_poly.pdbx_strand_id
1 'polypeptide(L)'
;MSDRKKPYTNQELFNVLCGLVEFPECLRSVMPAINIRSIRQADGLFWNRLEFGRDGNIFLEIGLEYFEPKHEIINLGCFMTPDTSLQAMTDMGKLLANLVYVANDFIQNNWDDLQWEGYRVDVVGDDGEASLLGYYDTIDVARREAYKLLRLQPSLNVRIFDCSKRIESYCRMETLMR
;
A
#
# COMPACT_ATOMS: atom_id res chain seq x y z
N MET A 1 -11.91 8.25 -5.87
CA MET A 1 -12.05 6.79 -5.64
C MET A 1 -11.37 6.08 -6.79
N SER A 2 -10.76 4.92 -6.55
CA SER A 2 -10.07 4.13 -7.58
C SER A 2 -10.98 3.74 -8.75
N ASP A 3 -10.49 3.93 -9.97
CA ASP A 3 -11.13 3.42 -11.20
C ASP A 3 -10.72 1.97 -11.53
N ARG A 4 -9.82 1.37 -10.73
CA ARG A 4 -9.33 0.01 -10.97
C ARG A 4 -10.43 -1.01 -10.66
N LYS A 5 -10.51 -2.04 -11.52
CA LYS A 5 -11.42 -3.19 -11.36
C LYS A 5 -10.81 -4.37 -10.60
N LYS A 6 -9.49 -4.36 -10.42
CA LYS A 6 -8.73 -5.39 -9.69
C LYS A 6 -7.61 -4.76 -8.86
N PRO A 7 -7.21 -5.38 -7.74
CA PRO A 7 -6.05 -4.95 -6.98
C PRO A 7 -4.77 -4.99 -7.81
N TYR A 8 -3.78 -4.18 -7.42
CA TYR A 8 -2.42 -4.34 -7.93
C TYR A 8 -1.92 -5.75 -7.63
N THR A 9 -1.14 -6.31 -8.54
CA THR A 9 -0.30 -7.47 -8.21
C THR A 9 1.06 -7.01 -7.71
N ASN A 10 1.75 -7.85 -6.96
CA ASN A 10 3.15 -7.63 -6.58
C ASN A 10 4.07 -7.39 -7.79
N GLN A 11 3.86 -8.09 -8.91
CA GLN A 11 4.61 -7.84 -10.15
C GLN A 11 4.26 -6.50 -10.80
N GLU A 12 2.97 -6.12 -10.81
CA GLU A 12 2.55 -4.81 -11.32
C GLU A 12 3.19 -3.68 -10.50
N LEU A 13 3.16 -3.77 -9.16
CA LEU A 13 3.82 -2.79 -8.28
C LEU A 13 5.34 -2.78 -8.51
N PHE A 14 6.00 -3.95 -8.57
CA PHE A 14 7.43 -4.03 -8.83
C PHE A 14 7.84 -3.32 -10.13
N ASN A 15 7.09 -3.54 -11.21
CA ASN A 15 7.35 -2.90 -12.50
C ASN A 15 7.14 -1.38 -12.45
N VAL A 16 6.13 -0.91 -11.72
CA VAL A 16 5.91 0.53 -11.49
C VAL A 16 7.12 1.12 -10.78
N LEU A 17 7.57 0.52 -9.66
CA LEU A 17 8.72 1.02 -8.91
C LEU A 17 10.01 1.02 -9.76
N CYS A 18 10.21 -0.01 -10.57
CA CYS A 18 11.33 -0.06 -11.53
C CYS A 18 11.29 1.09 -12.55
N GLY A 19 10.10 1.52 -12.97
CA GLY A 19 9.93 2.66 -13.87
C GLY A 19 10.13 4.03 -13.22
N LEU A 20 10.23 4.09 -11.89
CA LEU A 20 10.37 5.33 -11.11
C LEU A 20 11.80 5.56 -10.60
N VAL A 21 12.74 4.63 -10.84
CA VAL A 21 14.12 4.74 -10.37
C VAL A 21 15.12 4.55 -11.51
N GLU A 22 16.29 5.15 -11.35
CA GLU A 22 17.45 4.84 -12.19
C GLU A 22 18.21 3.64 -11.62
N PHE A 23 18.65 2.75 -12.51
CA PHE A 23 19.43 1.58 -12.13
C PHE A 23 20.94 1.87 -12.15
N PRO A 24 21.70 1.37 -11.16
CA PRO A 24 23.15 1.51 -11.17
C PRO A 24 23.77 0.65 -12.28
N GLU A 25 24.87 1.11 -12.88
CA GLU A 25 25.54 0.41 -13.99
C GLU A 25 26.00 -1.01 -13.63
N CYS A 26 26.30 -1.26 -12.35
CA CYS A 26 26.70 -2.59 -11.87
C CYS A 26 25.55 -3.60 -11.89
N LEU A 27 24.28 -3.14 -11.98
CA LEU A 27 23.11 -4.01 -11.91
C LEU A 27 23.07 -4.96 -13.12
N ARG A 28 22.96 -6.25 -12.86
CA ARG A 28 22.97 -7.28 -13.92
C ARG A 28 21.62 -7.92 -14.17
N SER A 29 20.80 -8.07 -13.12
CA SER A 29 19.49 -8.72 -13.22
C SER A 29 18.45 -7.97 -12.42
N VAL A 30 17.24 -7.88 -12.99
CA VAL A 30 16.03 -7.33 -12.39
C VAL A 30 14.93 -8.35 -12.59
N MET A 31 14.44 -8.94 -11.50
CA MET A 31 13.57 -10.10 -11.52
C MET A 31 12.32 -9.84 -10.67
N PRO A 32 11.11 -9.79 -11.26
CA PRO A 32 9.89 -9.75 -10.47
C PRO A 32 9.72 -11.08 -9.70
N ALA A 33 8.97 -11.02 -8.60
CA ALA A 33 8.63 -12.23 -7.84
C ALA A 33 7.89 -13.24 -8.73
N ILE A 34 8.28 -14.51 -8.65
CA ILE A 34 7.73 -15.59 -9.50
C ILE A 34 6.24 -15.82 -9.19
N ASN A 35 5.89 -15.79 -7.90
CA ASN A 35 4.51 -16.01 -7.45
C ASN A 35 3.72 -14.71 -7.51
N ILE A 36 2.69 -14.69 -8.35
CA ILE A 36 1.79 -13.54 -8.49
C ILE A 36 0.83 -13.50 -7.30
N ARG A 37 0.81 -12.38 -6.59
CA ARG A 37 -0.07 -12.13 -5.45
C ARG A 37 -0.74 -10.77 -5.58
N SER A 38 -2.00 -10.67 -5.17
CA SER A 38 -2.70 -9.39 -5.07
C SER A 38 -2.27 -8.64 -3.81
N ILE A 39 -2.02 -7.33 -3.97
CA ILE A 39 -1.87 -6.37 -2.89
C ILE A 39 -3.24 -5.78 -2.61
N ARG A 40 -3.74 -5.96 -1.38
CA ARG A 40 -5.14 -5.64 -1.03
C ARG A 40 -5.29 -4.62 0.08
N GLN A 41 -4.19 -4.28 0.74
CA GLN A 41 -4.12 -3.28 1.78
C GLN A 41 -2.96 -2.36 1.45
N ALA A 42 -3.16 -1.06 1.64
CA ALA A 42 -2.18 -0.03 1.30
C ALA A 42 -1.17 0.23 2.44
N ASP A 43 -1.41 -0.32 3.63
CA ASP A 43 -0.64 -0.12 4.85
C ASP A 43 0.58 -1.05 4.99
N GLY A 44 0.88 -1.85 3.98
CA GLY A 44 2.07 -2.70 3.96
C GLY A 44 3.35 -1.87 4.05
N LEU A 45 4.22 -2.23 4.98
CA LEU A 45 5.52 -1.56 5.15
C LEU A 45 6.50 -2.02 4.08
N PHE A 46 7.36 -1.11 3.61
CA PHE A 46 8.38 -1.46 2.64
C PHE A 46 9.44 -2.36 3.28
N TRP A 47 9.43 -3.64 2.90
CA TRP A 47 10.40 -4.63 3.34
C TRP A 47 11.55 -4.74 2.36
N ASN A 48 12.75 -4.95 2.86
CA ASN A 48 13.93 -5.13 2.02
C ASN A 48 14.98 -6.03 2.67
N ARG A 49 15.84 -6.59 1.82
CA ARG A 49 17.05 -7.30 2.23
C ARG A 49 18.17 -7.02 1.23
N LEU A 50 19.18 -6.26 1.66
CA LEU A 50 20.42 -6.01 0.90
C LEU A 50 21.54 -6.84 1.52
N GLU A 51 22.04 -7.84 0.80
CA GLU A 51 23.01 -8.80 1.35
C GLU A 51 23.91 -9.42 0.26
N PHE A 52 24.97 -10.08 0.72
CA PHE A 52 25.71 -11.04 -0.11
C PHE A 52 25.03 -12.41 -0.05
N GLY A 53 24.81 -13.01 -1.21
CA GLY A 53 24.40 -14.40 -1.32
C GLY A 53 25.55 -15.36 -1.07
N ARG A 54 25.23 -16.66 -0.94
CA ARG A 54 26.23 -17.72 -0.76
C ARG A 54 27.15 -17.88 -1.98
N ASP A 55 26.69 -17.46 -3.14
CA ASP A 55 27.43 -17.43 -4.41
C ASP A 55 28.34 -16.20 -4.54
N GLY A 56 28.32 -15.30 -3.55
CA GLY A 56 29.11 -14.07 -3.52
C GLY A 56 28.47 -12.89 -4.24
N ASN A 57 27.34 -13.08 -4.93
CA ASN A 57 26.64 -11.98 -5.60
C ASN A 57 25.96 -11.06 -4.58
N ILE A 58 25.76 -9.79 -4.92
CA ILE A 58 24.98 -8.85 -4.11
C ILE A 58 23.53 -8.91 -4.58
N PHE A 59 22.62 -9.13 -3.63
CA PHE A 59 21.18 -9.16 -3.86
C PHE A 59 20.50 -8.05 -3.08
N LEU A 60 19.53 -7.40 -3.73
CA LEU A 60 18.55 -6.54 -3.10
C LEU A 60 17.17 -7.14 -3.37
N GLU A 61 16.57 -7.75 -2.35
CA GLU A 61 15.17 -8.18 -2.38
C GLU A 61 14.29 -7.08 -1.79
N ILE A 62 13.10 -6.88 -2.39
CA ILE A 62 12.12 -5.91 -1.91
C ILE A 62 10.72 -6.54 -1.82
N GLY A 63 9.92 -6.05 -0.88
CA GLY A 63 8.64 -6.64 -0.49
C GLY A 63 7.71 -5.63 0.18
N LEU A 64 6.49 -6.07 0.45
CA LEU A 64 5.58 -5.42 1.39
C LEU A 64 5.36 -6.34 2.59
N GLU A 65 5.56 -5.83 3.79
CA GLU A 65 5.40 -6.56 5.05
C GLU A 65 4.14 -6.08 5.78
N TYR A 66 3.32 -7.06 6.16
CA TYR A 66 2.06 -6.88 6.87
C TYR A 66 2.15 -7.61 8.20
N PHE A 67 1.62 -7.01 9.27
CA PHE A 67 1.62 -7.61 10.60
C PHE A 67 0.26 -8.17 11.00
N GLU A 68 -0.82 -7.63 10.44
CA GLU A 68 -2.19 -7.98 10.75
C GLU A 68 -2.90 -8.54 9.51
N PRO A 69 -3.80 -9.54 9.66
CA PRO A 69 -4.10 -10.30 10.88
C PRO A 69 -3.02 -11.36 11.22
N LYS A 70 -2.01 -11.50 10.35
CA LYS A 70 -0.85 -12.36 10.55
C LYS A 70 0.36 -11.72 9.89
N HIS A 71 1.54 -11.99 10.44
CA HIS A 71 2.77 -11.57 9.83
C HIS A 71 2.95 -12.24 8.45
N GLU A 72 3.14 -11.43 7.43
CA GLU A 72 3.32 -11.86 6.06
C GLU A 72 4.17 -10.89 5.26
N ILE A 73 5.05 -11.42 4.40
CA ILE A 73 5.79 -10.63 3.41
C ILE A 73 5.31 -11.02 2.01
N ILE A 74 4.79 -10.05 1.27
CA ILE A 74 4.53 -10.17 -0.15
C ILE A 74 5.81 -9.73 -0.89
N ASN A 75 6.58 -10.70 -1.37
CA ASN A 75 7.76 -10.43 -2.20
C ASN A 75 7.35 -9.71 -3.49
N LEU A 76 8.01 -8.60 -3.81
CA LEU A 76 7.80 -7.85 -5.05
C LEU A 76 8.80 -8.28 -6.14
N GLY A 77 10.07 -8.42 -5.78
CA GLY A 77 11.12 -8.82 -6.71
C GLY A 77 12.52 -8.66 -6.14
N CYS A 78 13.50 -8.90 -7.00
CA CYS A 78 14.91 -8.97 -6.66
C CYS A 78 15.78 -8.29 -7.72
N PHE A 79 16.80 -7.58 -7.25
CA PHE A 79 17.86 -6.97 -8.03
C PHE A 79 19.16 -7.69 -7.69
N MET A 80 20.00 -7.98 -8.69
CA MET A 80 21.26 -8.69 -8.47
C MET A 80 22.40 -8.10 -9.29
N THR A 81 23.58 -8.07 -8.68
CA THR A 81 24.86 -7.84 -9.35
C THR A 81 25.91 -8.88 -8.93
N PRO A 82 26.73 -9.38 -9.87
CA PRO A 82 27.88 -10.22 -9.53
C PRO A 82 29.12 -9.42 -9.13
N ASP A 83 29.08 -8.09 -9.21
CA ASP A 83 30.16 -7.24 -8.71
C ASP A 83 30.14 -7.26 -7.18
N THR A 84 31.23 -7.73 -6.59
CA THR A 84 31.36 -7.94 -5.14
C THR A 84 32.10 -6.79 -4.45
N SER A 85 32.37 -5.70 -5.17
CA SER A 85 33.07 -4.53 -4.65
C SER A 85 32.22 -3.74 -3.64
N LEU A 86 32.90 -3.00 -2.76
CA LEU A 86 32.25 -2.04 -1.87
C LEU A 86 31.45 -0.98 -2.65
N GLN A 87 31.93 -0.61 -3.85
CA GLN A 87 31.24 0.35 -4.70
C GLN A 87 29.89 -0.21 -5.17
N ALA A 88 29.85 -1.46 -5.65
CA ALA A 88 28.61 -2.13 -6.03
C ALA A 88 27.63 -2.24 -4.86
N MET A 89 28.09 -2.60 -3.66
CA MET A 89 27.25 -2.61 -2.45
C MET A 89 26.68 -1.21 -2.14
N THR A 90 27.51 -0.18 -2.28
CA THR A 90 27.10 1.22 -2.06
C THR A 90 26.04 1.65 -3.07
N ASP A 91 26.22 1.29 -4.34
CA ASP A 91 25.28 1.66 -5.40
C ASP A 91 23.95 0.89 -5.30
N MET A 92 23.98 -0.38 -4.88
CA MET A 92 22.79 -1.13 -4.51
C MET A 92 22.08 -0.54 -3.28
N GLY A 93 22.83 -0.01 -2.31
CA GLY A 93 22.29 0.74 -1.18
C GLY A 93 21.59 2.05 -1.59
N LYS A 94 22.14 2.78 -2.57
CA LYS A 94 21.49 3.97 -3.15
C LYS A 94 20.20 3.59 -3.88
N LEU A 95 20.23 2.49 -4.65
CA LEU A 95 19.02 1.97 -5.31
C LEU A 95 17.94 1.64 -4.28
N LEU A 96 18.29 0.97 -3.17
CA LEU A 96 17.36 0.72 -2.06
C LEU A 96 16.77 2.02 -1.50
N ALA A 97 17.60 3.03 -1.21
CA ALA A 97 17.11 4.30 -0.68
C ALA A 97 16.10 4.99 -1.63
N ASN A 98 16.39 4.98 -2.93
CA ASN A 98 15.49 5.50 -3.94
C ASN A 98 14.18 4.70 -4.01
N LEU A 99 14.26 3.37 -3.99
CA LEU A 99 13.09 2.48 -3.99
C LEU A 99 12.18 2.70 -2.78
N VAL A 100 12.76 2.86 -1.58
CA VAL A 100 11.99 3.19 -0.35
C VAL A 100 11.22 4.50 -0.53
N TYR A 101 11.89 5.53 -1.07
CA TYR A 101 11.27 6.84 -1.28
C TYR A 101 10.12 6.76 -2.30
N VAL A 102 10.37 6.22 -3.49
CA VAL A 102 9.34 6.17 -4.55
C VAL A 102 8.21 5.21 -4.21
N ALA A 103 8.47 4.14 -3.45
CA ALA A 103 7.43 3.25 -2.99
C ALA A 103 6.49 3.95 -2.01
N ASN A 104 7.03 4.69 -1.04
CA ASN A 104 6.21 5.48 -0.13
C ASN A 104 5.38 6.52 -0.89
N ASP A 105 6.01 7.31 -1.78
CA ASP A 105 5.30 8.31 -2.56
C ASP A 105 4.19 7.69 -3.42
N PHE A 106 4.49 6.59 -4.11
CA PHE A 106 3.51 5.88 -4.92
C PHE A 106 2.34 5.38 -4.07
N ILE A 107 2.60 4.73 -2.93
CA ILE A 107 1.55 4.19 -2.05
C ILE A 107 0.65 5.31 -1.53
N GLN A 108 1.23 6.41 -1.07
CA GLN A 108 0.46 7.55 -0.54
C GLN A 108 -0.43 8.18 -1.62
N ASN A 109 0.08 8.33 -2.85
CA ASN A 109 -0.68 8.91 -3.96
C ASN A 109 -1.68 7.94 -4.61
N ASN A 110 -1.59 6.64 -4.31
CA ASN A 110 -2.43 5.59 -4.90
C ASN A 110 -3.13 4.73 -3.84
N TRP A 111 -3.41 5.31 -2.65
CA TRP A 111 -3.96 4.56 -1.52
C TRP A 111 -5.27 3.86 -1.86
N ASP A 112 -6.22 4.56 -2.49
CA ASP A 112 -7.51 4.00 -2.91
C ASP A 112 -7.37 2.84 -3.93
N ASP A 113 -6.32 2.87 -4.75
CA ASP A 113 -6.03 1.84 -5.74
C ASP A 113 -5.38 0.59 -5.11
N LEU A 114 -4.76 0.73 -3.95
CA LEU A 114 -4.09 -0.33 -3.18
C LEU A 114 -4.98 -0.88 -2.06
N GLN A 115 -5.90 -0.06 -1.52
CA GLN A 115 -6.83 -0.44 -0.47
C GLN A 115 -8.10 -1.07 -1.06
N TRP A 116 -8.15 -2.40 -0.98
CA TRP A 116 -9.25 -3.25 -1.45
C TRP A 116 -9.98 -3.99 -0.32
N GLU A 117 -9.43 -3.95 0.89
CA GLU A 117 -10.03 -4.56 2.07
C GLU A 117 -10.36 -3.51 3.13
N GLY A 118 -11.24 -3.87 4.06
CA GLY A 118 -11.73 -2.95 5.10
C GLY A 118 -12.73 -1.91 4.60
N TYR A 119 -12.86 -0.84 5.37
CA TYR A 119 -13.88 0.18 5.25
C TYR A 119 -13.26 1.56 5.39
N ARG A 120 -13.54 2.45 4.43
CA ARG A 120 -13.16 3.87 4.49
C ARG A 120 -14.31 4.66 5.09
N VAL A 121 -14.02 5.55 6.04
CA VAL A 121 -15.01 6.49 6.59
C VAL A 121 -14.63 7.88 6.13
N ASP A 122 -15.59 8.58 5.54
CA ASP A 122 -15.43 9.94 5.04
C ASP A 122 -16.50 10.85 5.68
N VAL A 123 -16.15 12.12 5.89
CA VAL A 123 -17.12 13.19 6.16
C VAL A 123 -17.47 13.86 4.84
N VAL A 124 -18.75 13.95 4.53
CA VAL A 124 -19.26 14.55 3.30
C VAL A 124 -19.81 15.93 3.61
N GLY A 125 -19.24 16.95 2.96
CA GLY A 125 -19.70 18.33 3.03
C GLY A 125 -21.00 18.55 2.27
N ASP A 126 -21.59 19.73 2.45
CA ASP A 126 -22.85 20.11 1.78
C ASP A 126 -22.69 20.27 0.25
N ASP A 127 -21.46 20.49 -0.21
CA ASP A 127 -21.06 20.52 -1.62
C ASP A 127 -20.87 19.12 -2.23
N GLY A 128 -20.94 18.06 -1.42
CA GLY A 128 -20.70 16.69 -1.82
C GLY A 128 -19.23 16.26 -1.77
N GLU A 129 -18.31 17.16 -1.38
CA GLU A 129 -16.90 16.82 -1.22
C GLU A 129 -16.70 15.94 0.01
N ALA A 130 -15.85 14.92 -0.13
CA ALA A 130 -15.62 13.92 0.90
C ALA A 130 -14.21 14.04 1.46
N SER A 131 -14.11 14.30 2.77
CA SER A 131 -12.85 14.32 3.51
C SER A 131 -12.64 13.00 4.24
N LEU A 132 -11.50 12.35 3.99
CA LEU A 132 -11.13 11.10 4.64
C LEU A 132 -10.99 11.29 6.15
N LEU A 133 -11.72 10.48 6.92
CA LEU A 133 -11.55 10.37 8.37
C LEU A 133 -10.58 9.23 8.74
N GLY A 134 -10.69 8.09 8.04
CA GLY A 134 -9.80 6.95 8.27
C GLY A 134 -10.24 5.66 7.58
N TYR A 135 -9.38 4.65 7.66
CA TYR A 135 -9.64 3.29 7.21
C TYR A 135 -9.71 2.35 8.42
N TYR A 136 -10.59 1.34 8.34
CA TYR A 136 -10.83 0.38 9.42
C TYR A 136 -11.05 -1.02 8.88
N ASP A 137 -10.59 -2.03 9.61
CA ASP A 137 -10.64 -3.42 9.13
C ASP A 137 -12.05 -4.01 9.11
N THR A 138 -12.94 -3.54 10.00
CA THR A 138 -14.29 -4.09 10.15
C THR A 138 -15.37 -3.03 10.12
N ILE A 139 -16.56 -3.41 9.64
CA ILE A 139 -17.72 -2.52 9.56
C ILE A 139 -18.16 -2.04 10.93
N ASP A 140 -18.01 -2.85 11.98
CA ASP A 140 -18.43 -2.50 13.33
C ASP A 140 -17.53 -1.40 13.93
N VAL A 141 -16.23 -1.44 13.64
CA VAL A 141 -15.29 -0.37 14.02
C VAL A 141 -15.59 0.88 13.21
N ALA A 142 -15.73 0.77 11.89
CA ALA A 142 -16.05 1.91 11.02
C ALA A 142 -17.36 2.61 11.45
N ARG A 143 -18.41 1.84 11.73
CA ARG A 143 -19.70 2.36 12.23
C ARG A 143 -19.55 3.02 13.59
N ARG A 144 -18.78 2.41 14.50
CA ARG A 144 -18.52 2.98 15.83
C ARG A 144 -17.87 4.35 15.73
N GLU A 145 -16.85 4.50 14.88
CA GLU A 145 -16.19 5.79 14.67
C GLU A 145 -17.10 6.80 13.98
N ALA A 146 -17.85 6.38 12.95
CA ALA A 146 -18.87 7.22 12.31
C ALA A 146 -19.92 7.73 13.33
N TYR A 147 -20.41 6.86 14.21
CA TYR A 147 -21.41 7.23 15.22
C TYR A 147 -20.85 8.09 16.33
N LYS A 148 -19.59 7.87 16.76
CA LYS A 148 -18.91 8.77 17.69
C LYS A 148 -18.86 10.19 17.13
N LEU A 149 -18.50 10.32 15.84
CA LEU A 149 -18.42 11.62 15.17
C LEU A 149 -19.81 12.27 15.06
N LEU A 150 -20.83 11.54 14.61
CA LEU A 150 -22.21 12.03 14.50
C LEU A 150 -22.80 12.47 15.85
N ARG A 151 -22.42 11.83 16.97
CA ARG A 151 -22.84 12.27 18.31
C ARG A 151 -22.23 13.62 18.70
N LEU A 152 -21.00 13.88 18.27
CA LEU A 152 -20.31 15.15 18.54
C LEU A 152 -20.79 16.25 17.60
N GLN A 153 -21.08 15.92 16.34
CA GLN A 153 -21.54 16.85 15.32
C GLN A 153 -22.69 16.22 14.49
N PRO A 154 -23.94 16.32 14.98
CA PRO A 154 -25.12 15.71 14.36
C PRO A 154 -25.45 16.14 12.94
N SER A 155 -24.95 17.31 12.52
CA SER A 155 -25.19 17.88 11.19
C SER A 155 -24.31 17.28 10.10
N LEU A 156 -23.29 16.48 10.45
CA LEU A 156 -22.41 15.87 9.45
C LEU A 156 -23.13 14.75 8.69
N ASN A 157 -22.80 14.62 7.40
CA ASN A 157 -23.08 13.42 6.64
C ASN A 157 -21.84 12.53 6.67
N VAL A 158 -21.94 11.34 7.23
CA VAL A 158 -20.82 10.39 7.28
C VAL A 158 -21.05 9.29 6.27
N ARG A 159 -20.06 9.06 5.39
CA ARG A 159 -20.07 7.96 4.42
C ARG A 159 -19.15 6.85 4.92
N ILE A 160 -19.63 5.62 4.83
CA ILE A 160 -18.82 4.41 5.00
C ILE A 160 -18.77 3.69 3.64
N PHE A 161 -17.57 3.55 3.10
CA PHE A 161 -17.29 2.85 1.85
C PHE A 161 -16.66 1.49 2.12
N ASP A 162 -17.30 0.42 1.65
CA ASP A 162 -16.78 -0.94 1.70
C ASP A 162 -15.79 -1.12 0.55
N CYS A 163 -14.49 -1.21 0.89
CA CYS A 163 -13.41 -1.27 -0.09
C CYS A 163 -13.47 -2.53 -0.96
N SER A 164 -13.99 -3.63 -0.42
CA SER A 164 -14.03 -4.93 -1.10
C SER A 164 -15.19 -5.02 -2.09
N LYS A 165 -16.36 -4.50 -1.71
CA LYS A 165 -17.54 -4.48 -2.58
C LYS A 165 -17.61 -3.25 -3.48
N ARG A 166 -16.81 -2.23 -3.20
CA ARG A 166 -16.85 -0.91 -3.86
C ARG A 166 -18.23 -0.26 -3.79
N ILE A 167 -18.89 -0.36 -2.63
CA ILE A 167 -20.20 0.24 -2.36
C ILE A 167 -20.13 1.23 -1.20
N GLU A 168 -20.94 2.27 -1.27
CA GLU A 168 -21.07 3.26 -0.20
C GLU A 168 -22.38 3.11 0.57
N SER A 169 -22.33 3.50 1.84
CA SER A 169 -23.47 3.62 2.74
C SER A 169 -23.36 4.91 3.53
N TYR A 170 -24.49 5.56 3.79
CA TYR A 170 -24.53 6.83 4.50
C TYR A 170 -25.11 6.63 5.90
N CYS A 171 -24.42 7.20 6.89
CA CYS A 171 -24.86 7.26 8.28
C CYS A 171 -25.32 8.67 8.60
N ARG A 172 -26.50 8.78 9.23
CA ARG A 172 -27.06 10.03 9.74
C ARG A 172 -27.57 9.81 11.17
N MET A 173 -27.68 10.87 11.96
CA MET A 173 -28.22 10.78 13.32
C MET A 173 -29.67 10.26 13.37
N GLU A 174 -30.47 10.55 12.34
CA GLU A 174 -31.84 10.04 12.21
C GLU A 174 -31.91 8.51 12.16
N THR A 175 -30.86 7.86 11.65
CA THR A 175 -30.75 6.40 11.55
C THR A 175 -30.40 5.74 12.89
N LEU A 176 -29.99 6.52 13.90
CA LEU A 176 -29.61 6.04 15.24
C LEU A 176 -30.77 6.09 16.27
N MET A 177 -31.86 6.80 15.97
CA MET A 177 -33.02 6.98 16.86
C MET A 177 -34.20 6.04 16.55
N ARG A 178 -33.96 4.95 15.80
CA ARG A 178 -34.94 3.88 15.56
C ARG A 178 -34.53 2.58 16.23
#